data_AF-A0A931YG20-F1
#
_entry.id   AF-A0A931YG20-F1
#
_cell.length_a   1.000
_cell.length_b   1.000
_cell.length_c   1.000
_cell.angle_alpha   90.00
_cell.angle_beta   90.00
_cell.angle_gamma   90.00
#
_symmetry.space_group_name_H-M   'P 1'
#
loop_
_entity.id
_entity.type
_entity.pdbx_description
1 polymer ?
#
loop_
_entity_poly.entity_id
_entity_poly.type
_entity_poly.pdbx_seq_one_letter_code
_entity_poly.pdbx_strand_id
1 'polypeptide(L)' 'MLVSLEERTTGWTATALRDALRAGEPPVMVRVFRGDLLLDPHCLRGDEATIVARRLREVLARGRS' A
#
# COMPACT_ATOMS: atom_id res chain seq x y z
N MET A 1 -10.05 -6.41 -0.42
CA MET A 1 -10.40 -5.19 0.34
C MET A 1 -9.95 -3.96 -0.45
N LEU A 2 -10.86 -3.02 -0.70
CA LEU A 2 -10.53 -1.72 -1.29
C LEU A 2 -10.13 -0.75 -0.19
N VAL A 3 -9.08 0.04 -0.46
CA VAL A 3 -8.56 1.09 0.42
C VAL A 3 -8.51 2.37 -0.39
N SER A 4 -9.37 3.31 -0.01
CA SER A 4 -9.35 4.65 -0.56
C SER A 4 -8.29 5.50 0.14
N LEU A 5 -7.55 6.25 -0.67
CA LEU A 5 -6.52 7.17 -0.21
C LEU A 5 -7.00 8.59 -0.48
N GLU A 6 -6.95 9.42 0.55
CA GLU A 6 -7.11 10.85 0.37
C GLU A 6 -5.74 11.46 0.12
N GLU A 7 -5.48 11.87 -1.13
CA GLU A 7 -4.17 12.38 -1.54
C GLU A 7 -3.76 13.62 -0.74
N ARG A 8 -4.70 14.51 -0.41
CA ARG A 8 -4.43 15.70 0.41
C ARG A 8 -3.93 15.37 1.81
N THR A 9 -4.37 14.24 2.35
CA THR A 9 -4.06 13.81 3.73
C THR A 9 -2.83 12.91 3.78
N THR A 10 -2.62 12.13 2.73
CA THR A 10 -1.56 11.11 2.66
C THR A 10 -0.32 11.56 1.89
N GLY A 11 -0.45 12.54 1.00
CA GLY A 11 0.58 12.91 0.02
C GLY A 11 0.77 11.87 -1.10
N TRP A 12 -0.12 10.88 -1.20
CA TRP A 12 0.01 9.76 -2.13
C TRP A 12 -1.20 9.59 -3.03
N THR A 13 -0.95 9.36 -4.31
CA THR A 13 -1.92 8.69 -5.20
C THR A 13 -1.83 7.17 -5.01
N ALA A 14 -2.90 6.44 -5.33
CA ALA A 14 -2.88 4.97 -5.27
C ALA A 14 -1.81 4.34 -6.17
N THR A 15 -1.56 4.93 -7.34
CA THR A 15 -0.51 4.49 -8.26
C THR A 15 0.89 4.69 -7.66
N ALA A 16 1.17 5.88 -7.12
CA ALA A 16 2.46 6.16 -6.51
C ALA A 16 2.70 5.31 -5.26
N LEU A 17 1.67 5.08 -4.44
CA LEU A 17 1.76 4.21 -3.27
C LEU A 17 1.99 2.75 -3.68
N ARG A 18 1.31 2.24 -4.70
CA ARG A 18 1.57 0.91 -5.28
C ARG A 18 3.04 0.79 -5.71
N ASP A 19 3.56 1.78 -6.44
CA ASP A 19 4.91 1.72 -6.97
C ASP A 19 5.96 1.78 -5.86
N ALA A 20 5.73 2.58 -4.82
CA ALA A 20 6.59 2.64 -3.64
C ALA A 20 6.55 1.35 -2.80
N LEU A 21 5.38 0.72 -2.67
CA LEU A 21 5.25 -0.60 -2.02
C LEU A 21 5.97 -1.69 -2.80
N ARG A 22 5.88 -1.67 -4.13
CA ARG A 22 6.53 -2.62 -5.04
C ARG A 22 8.05 -2.48 -5.05
N ALA A 23 8.58 -1.27 -4.98
CA ALA A 23 10.02 -0.99 -4.94
C ALA A 23 10.66 -1.26 -3.56
N GLY A 24 9.85 -1.61 -2.56
CA GLY A 24 10.29 -1.93 -1.22
C GLY A 24 10.94 -3.30 -1.06
N GLU A 25 11.51 -3.53 0.12
CA GLU A 25 12.00 -4.85 0.55
C GLU A 25 11.32 -5.25 1.88
N PRO A 26 10.54 -6.34 1.92
CA PRO A 26 10.10 -7.13 0.77
C PRO A 26 9.14 -6.35 -0.13
N PRO A 27 9.07 -6.68 -1.44
CA PRO A 27 8.14 -6.04 -2.35
C PRO A 27 6.70 -6.43 -2.01
N VAL A 28 5.82 -5.43 -1.91
CA VAL A 28 4.38 -5.65 -1.66
C VAL A 28 3.61 -5.39 -2.94
N MET A 29 3.05 -6.46 -3.50
CA MET A 29 2.28 -6.42 -4.74
C MET A 29 0.81 -6.13 -4.45
N VAL A 30 0.31 -4.99 -4.91
CA VAL A 30 -1.09 -4.57 -4.81
C VAL A 30 -1.59 -4.09 -6.15
N ARG A 31 -2.91 -4.06 -6.34
CA ARG A 31 -3.54 -3.56 -7.57
C ARG A 31 -4.13 -2.19 -7.33
N VAL A 32 -4.25 -1.41 -8.40
CA VAL A 32 -5.08 -0.20 -8.40
C VAL A 32 -6.36 -0.53 -9.15
N PHE A 33 -7.50 -0.23 -8.54
CA PHE A 33 -8.81 -0.42 -9.16
C PHE A 33 -9.64 0.84 -8.95
N ARG A 34 -10.03 1.50 -10.05
CA ARG A 34 -10.82 2.75 -10.04
C ARG A 34 -10.21 3.87 -9.15
N GLY A 35 -8.88 3.93 -9.07
CA GLY A 35 -8.18 4.95 -8.27
C GLY A 35 -7.93 4.54 -6.81
N ASP A 36 -8.47 3.41 -6.36
CA ASP A 36 -8.24 2.87 -5.02
C ASP A 36 -7.18 1.75 -5.03
N LEU A 37 -6.55 1.53 -3.88
CA LEU A 37 -5.71 0.35 -3.68
C LEU A 37 -6.59 -0.87 -3.38
N LEU A 38 -6.36 -1.95 -4.13
CA LEU A 38 -6.95 -3.25 -3.87
C LEU A 38 -5.90 -4.16 -3.22
N LEU A 39 -6.12 -4.47 -1.94
CA LEU A 39 -5.39 -5.50 -1.21
C LEU A 39 -6.23 -6.78 -1.15
N ASP A 40 -5.68 -7.87 -1.64
CA ASP A 40 -6.32 -9.19 -1.56
C ASP A 40 -5.70 -10.01 -0.42
N PRO A 41 -6.37 -10.12 0.75
CA PRO A 41 -5.85 -10.87 1.87
C PRO A 41 -5.83 -12.38 1.63
N HIS A 42 -6.59 -12.91 0.65
CA HIS A 42 -6.59 -14.34 0.34
C HIS A 42 -5.26 -14.84 -0.24
N CYS A 43 -4.42 -13.92 -0.73
CA CYS A 43 -3.10 -14.23 -1.24
C CYS A 43 -2.02 -14.26 -0.14
N LEU A 44 -2.33 -13.81 1.07
CA LEU A 44 -1.39 -13.71 2.17
C LEU A 44 -1.31 -15.01 2.96
N ARG A 45 -0.12 -15.36 3.42
CA ARG A 45 0.19 -16.57 4.18
C ARG A 45 0.98 -16.22 5.44
N GLY A 46 0.73 -16.96 6.53
CA GLY A 46 1.42 -16.76 7.80
C GLY A 46 1.38 -15.30 8.24
N ASP A 47 2.55 -14.72 8.52
CA ASP A 47 2.70 -13.35 9.02
C ASP A 47 2.80 -12.27 7.91
N GLU A 48 2.54 -12.61 6.65
CA GLU A 48 2.62 -11.65 5.54
C GLU A 48 1.68 -10.44 5.71
N ALA A 49 0.54 -10.62 6.38
CA ALA A 49 -0.35 -9.50 6.71
C ALA A 49 0.34 -8.46 7.61
N THR A 50 1.15 -8.90 8.57
CA THR A 50 1.93 -8.02 9.46
C THR A 50 3.01 -7.29 8.67
N ILE A 51 3.67 -7.98 7.73
CA ILE A 51 4.67 -7.38 6.83
C ILE A 51 4.03 -6.30 5.97
N VAL A 52 2.90 -6.59 5.32
CA VAL A 52 2.15 -5.64 4.50
C VAL A 52 1.75 -4.41 5.33
N ALA A 53 1.20 -4.61 6.53
CA ALA A 53 0.80 -3.51 7.41
C ALA A 53 2.00 -2.65 7.83
N ARG A 54 3.14 -3.25 8.16
CA ARG A 54 4.38 -2.54 8.46
C ARG A 54 4.84 -1.69 7.27
N ARG A 55 4.90 -2.29 6.07
CA ARG A 55 5.33 -1.60 4.84
C ARG A 55 4.41 -0.42 4.49
N LEU A 56 3.10 -0.60 4.61
CA LEU A 56 2.13 0.49 4.42
C LEU A 56 2.41 1.67 5.35
N ARG A 57 2.63 1.41 6.65
CA ARG A 57 2.96 2.47 7.61
C ARG A 57 4.26 3.21 7.26
N GLU A 58 5.30 2.45 6.91
CA GLU A 58 6.61 3.01 6.53
C GLU A 58 6.53 3.91 5.30
N VAL A 59 5.79 3.50 4.27
CA VAL A 59 5.65 4.30 3.03
C VAL A 59 4.77 5.51 3.26
N LEU A 60 3.62 5.36 3.93
CA LEU A 60 2.72 6.46 4.23
C LEU A 60 3.38 7.54 5.12
N ALA A 61 4.31 7.15 5.99
CA ALA A 61 5.07 8.10 6.80
C ALA A 61 5.96 9.06 5.97
N ARG A 62 6.35 8.66 4.75
CA ARG A 62 7.21 9.47 3.87
C ARG A 62 6.46 10.55 3.09
N GLY A 63 5.14 10.42 2.95
CA GLY A 63 4.31 11.37 2.20
C GLY A 63 3.75 12.51 3.04
N ARG A 64 3.97 12.51 4.35
CA ARG A 64 3.45 13.52 5.29
C ARG A 64 4.43 14.71 5.50
N SER A 65 5.23 15.04 4.49
CA SER A 65 6.21 16.13 4.51
C SER A 65 5.69 17.39 3.85
#